data_AF-A0A8J5ZHY3-F1
#
_entry.id   AF-A0A8J5ZHY3-F1
#
_cell.length_a   1.000
_cell.length_b   1.000
_cell.length_c   1.000
_cell.angle_alpha   90.00
_cell.angle_beta   90.00
_cell.angle_gamma   90.00
#
_symmetry.space_group_name_H-M   'P 1'
#
loop_
_entity.id
_entity.type
_entity.pdbx_description
1 polymer ?
#
loop_
_entity_poly.entity_id
_entity_poly.type
_entity_poly.pdbx_seq_one_letter_code
_entity_poly.pdbx_strand_id
1 'polypeptide(L)'
;MAWLINSMEGHISRTYLFFKTTKDMWDAVKENYSDLGNASQVFEIKLKLKDIRQGTLEVTHYYNNLKILWQELDMYYEVDWGEGLERTKFMTHLNNERRYEFIARLNRESDEVRG
;
A
#
# COMPACT_ATOMS: atom_id res chain seq x y z
N MET A 1 -32.49 -3.60 -6.07
CA MET A 1 -32.09 -4.99 -5.81
C MET A 1 -31.78 -5.80 -7.05
N ALA A 2 -32.78 -6.16 -7.87
CA ALA A 2 -32.57 -7.09 -8.99
C ALA A 2 -31.43 -6.65 -9.93
N TRP A 3 -31.34 -5.37 -10.27
CA TRP A 3 -30.27 -4.84 -11.12
C TRP A 3 -28.86 -5.04 -10.53
N LEU A 4 -28.70 -4.90 -9.21
CA LEU A 4 -27.41 -5.02 -8.51
C LEU A 4 -27.00 -6.49 -8.34
N ILE A 5 -27.96 -7.38 -8.10
CA ILE A 5 -27.75 -8.84 -8.04
C ILE A 5 -27.38 -9.37 -9.43
N ASN A 6 -28.08 -8.90 -10.47
CA ASN A 6 -27.86 -9.32 -11.85
C ASN A 6 -26.57 -8.77 -12.47
N SER A 7 -25.97 -7.72 -11.87
CA SER A 7 -24.68 -7.19 -12.30
C SER A 7 -23.47 -7.91 -11.67
N MET A 8 -23.69 -8.83 -10.72
CA MET A 8 -22.64 -9.57 -10.03
C MET A 8 -22.46 -10.97 -10.60
N GLU A 9 -21.26 -11.54 -10.43
CA GLU A 9 -21.07 -12.97 -10.69
C GLU A 9 -21.93 -13.82 -9.75
N GLY A 10 -22.37 -14.98 -10.26
CA GLY A 10 -23.28 -15.88 -9.54
C GLY A 10 -22.78 -16.36 -8.18
N HIS A 11 -21.46 -16.39 -7.97
CA HIS A 11 -20.88 -16.76 -6.68
C HIS A 11 -20.88 -15.60 -5.67
N ILE A 12 -20.74 -14.36 -6.14
CA ILE A 12 -20.78 -13.13 -5.34
C ILE A 12 -22.23 -12.79 -4.98
N SER A 13 -23.13 -12.77 -5.95
CA SER A 13 -24.55 -12.43 -5.73
C SER A 13 -25.22 -13.29 -4.65
N ARG A 14 -24.83 -14.57 -4.54
CA ARG A 14 -25.36 -15.52 -3.55
C ARG A 14 -25.14 -15.08 -2.10
N THR A 15 -24.06 -14.36 -1.79
CA THR A 15 -23.79 -13.87 -0.42
C THR A 15 -24.67 -12.68 -0.04
N TYR A 16 -25.33 -12.06 -1.03
CA TYR A 16 -26.15 -10.85 -0.84
C TYR A 16 -27.66 -11.06 -1.00
N LEU A 17 -28.12 -12.27 -1.36
CA LEU A 17 -29.54 -12.58 -1.60
C LEU A 17 -30.46 -12.37 -0.39
N PHE A 18 -29.91 -12.39 0.83
CA PHE A 18 -30.68 -12.32 2.08
C PHE A 18 -30.80 -10.91 2.67
N PHE A 19 -30.25 -9.89 2.00
CA PHE A 19 -30.36 -8.51 2.47
C PHE A 19 -31.77 -7.94 2.26
N LYS A 20 -32.29 -7.27 3.27
CA LYS A 20 -33.67 -6.75 3.29
C LYS A 20 -33.85 -5.47 2.46
N THR A 21 -32.80 -4.66 2.30
CA THR A 21 -32.88 -3.39 1.59
C THR A 21 -31.71 -3.19 0.62
N THR A 22 -31.95 -2.45 -0.48
CA THR A 22 -30.90 -2.15 -1.47
C THR A 22 -29.75 -1.36 -0.88
N LYS A 23 -30.03 -0.55 0.15
CA LYS A 23 -29.01 0.19 0.86
C LYS A 23 -28.08 -0.75 1.63
N ASP A 24 -28.61 -1.67 2.43
CA ASP A 24 -27.80 -2.58 3.23
C ASP A 24 -26.92 -3.48 2.34
N MET A 25 -27.47 -3.94 1.20
CA MET A 25 -26.69 -4.69 0.20
C MET A 25 -25.60 -3.82 -0.43
N TRP A 26 -25.92 -2.58 -0.82
CA TRP A 26 -24.94 -1.66 -1.40
C TRP A 26 -23.83 -1.29 -0.42
N ASP A 27 -24.17 -1.02 0.84
CA ASP A 27 -23.22 -0.70 1.89
C ASP A 27 -22.29 -1.90 2.17
N ALA A 28 -22.84 -3.13 2.22
CA ALA A 28 -22.04 -4.34 2.38
C ALA A 28 -21.15 -4.64 1.15
N VAL A 29 -21.64 -4.41 -0.07
CA VAL A 29 -20.83 -4.55 -1.29
C VAL A 29 -19.69 -3.53 -1.30
N LYS A 30 -20.00 -2.29 -0.92
CA LYS A 30 -19.02 -1.21 -0.80
C LYS A 30 -17.98 -1.54 0.27
N GLU A 31 -18.38 -2.04 1.42
CA GLU A 31 -17.45 -2.44 2.49
C GLU A 31 -16.52 -3.60 2.07
N ASN A 32 -17.06 -4.63 1.39
CA ASN A 32 -16.30 -5.83 1.05
C ASN A 32 -15.45 -5.69 -0.23
N TYR A 33 -15.89 -4.85 -1.16
CA TYR A 33 -15.30 -4.78 -2.51
C TYR A 33 -14.94 -3.37 -2.97
N SER A 34 -15.33 -2.32 -2.25
CA SER A 34 -14.76 -1.02 -2.58
C SER A 34 -13.37 -0.92 -2.00
N ASP A 35 -12.50 -0.28 -2.77
CA ASP A 35 -11.14 0.06 -2.41
C ASP A 35 -11.12 1.20 -1.36
N LEU A 36 -11.91 1.02 -0.28
CA LEU A 36 -12.07 1.95 0.84
C LEU A 36 -10.70 2.06 1.53
N GLY A 37 -9.89 3.02 1.06
CA GLY A 37 -8.59 3.33 1.63
C GLY A 37 -7.39 2.96 0.77
N ASN A 38 -7.55 2.78 -0.55
CA ASN A 38 -6.44 2.48 -1.48
C ASN A 38 -5.59 1.27 -1.05
N ALA A 39 -6.21 0.31 -0.36
CA ALA A 39 -5.50 -0.79 0.27
C ALA A 39 -4.83 -1.68 -0.77
N SER A 40 -5.45 -1.83 -1.94
CA SER A 40 -4.86 -2.57 -3.07
C SER A 40 -3.58 -1.90 -3.59
N GLN A 41 -3.60 -0.58 -3.80
CA GLN A 41 -2.44 0.18 -4.29
C GLN A 41 -1.32 0.18 -3.25
N VAL A 42 -1.65 0.40 -1.97
CA VAL A 42 -0.69 0.31 -0.86
C VAL A 42 -0.05 -1.08 -0.81
N PHE A 43 -0.84 -2.15 -0.97
CA PHE A 43 -0.34 -3.52 -0.98
C PHE A 43 0.60 -3.77 -2.16
N GLU A 44 0.24 -3.33 -3.38
CA GLU A 44 1.10 -3.45 -4.56
C GLU A 44 2.43 -2.71 -4.39
N ILE A 45 2.42 -1.48 -3.86
CA ILE A 45 3.64 -0.72 -3.59
C ILE A 45 4.50 -1.44 -2.55
N LYS A 46 3.90 -1.98 -1.48
CA LYS A 46 4.62 -2.76 -0.46
C LYS A 46 5.23 -4.03 -1.04
N LEU A 47 4.57 -4.70 -1.98
CA LEU A 47 5.15 -5.85 -2.70
C LEU A 47 6.35 -5.44 -3.54
N LYS A 48 6.24 -4.38 -4.36
CA LYS A 48 7.36 -3.85 -5.15
C LYS A 48 8.54 -3.47 -4.26
N LEU A 49 8.24 -2.79 -3.14
CA LEU A 49 9.24 -2.45 -2.13
C LEU A 49 9.88 -3.69 -1.55
N LYS A 50 9.16 -4.78 -1.27
CA LYS A 50 9.75 -6.00 -0.70
C LYS A 50 10.75 -6.68 -1.65
N ASP A 51 10.45 -6.67 -2.95
CA ASP A 51 11.22 -7.43 -3.94
C ASP A 51 12.42 -6.66 -4.50
N ILE A 52 12.41 -5.33 -4.45
CA ILE A 52 13.49 -4.51 -4.99
C ILE A 52 14.81 -4.71 -4.20
N ARG A 53 15.89 -4.91 -4.95
CA ARG A 53 17.28 -4.98 -4.48
C ARG A 53 18.18 -4.20 -5.44
N GLN A 54 19.37 -3.82 -5.01
CA GLN A 54 20.30 -3.08 -5.87
C GLN A 54 20.61 -3.84 -7.17
N GLY A 55 20.93 -5.13 -7.07
CA GLY A 55 21.19 -5.96 -8.26
C GLY A 55 22.37 -5.40 -9.07
N THR A 56 22.19 -5.13 -10.35
CA THR A 56 23.24 -4.54 -11.20
C THR A 56 23.14 -3.02 -11.31
N LEU A 57 22.23 -2.38 -10.56
CA LEU A 57 22.03 -0.94 -10.61
C LEU A 57 23.11 -0.21 -9.81
N GLU A 58 23.46 0.98 -10.28
CA GLU A 58 24.22 1.95 -9.49
C GLU A 58 23.42 2.34 -8.23
N VAL A 59 24.12 2.59 -7.13
CA VAL A 59 23.50 2.88 -5.82
C VAL A 59 22.53 4.06 -5.91
N THR A 60 22.90 5.12 -6.64
CA THR A 60 22.05 6.31 -6.82
C THR A 60 20.76 5.97 -7.56
N HIS A 61 20.84 5.17 -8.63
CA HIS A 61 19.66 4.74 -9.39
C HIS A 61 18.75 3.85 -8.53
N TYR A 62 19.32 2.89 -7.80
CA TYR A 62 18.57 2.05 -6.87
C TYR A 62 17.84 2.88 -5.79
N TYR A 63 18.53 3.85 -5.18
CA TYR A 63 17.95 4.73 -4.17
C TYR A 63 16.80 5.57 -4.73
N ASN A 64 16.94 6.10 -5.95
CA ASN A 64 15.88 6.88 -6.59
C ASN A 64 14.61 6.03 -6.82
N ASN A 65 14.76 4.77 -7.22
CA ASN A 65 13.62 3.87 -7.40
C ASN A 65 12.89 3.59 -6.08
N LEU A 66 13.64 3.37 -4.99
CA LEU A 66 13.05 3.26 -3.63
C LEU A 66 12.34 4.54 -3.22
N LYS A 67 12.96 5.70 -3.45
CA LYS A 67 12.42 7.00 -3.08
C LYS A 67 11.08 7.27 -3.77
N ILE A 68 10.94 6.92 -5.04
CA ILE A 68 9.66 7.04 -5.78
C ILE A 68 8.57 6.21 -5.10
N LEU A 69 8.84 4.93 -4.81
CA LEU A 69 7.86 4.05 -4.16
C LEU A 69 7.50 4.53 -2.75
N TRP A 70 8.45 5.06 -1.99
CA TRP A 70 8.20 5.64 -0.68
C TRP A 70 7.35 6.90 -0.74
N GLN A 71 7.60 7.79 -1.70
CA GLN A 71 6.79 9.00 -1.91
C GLN A 71 5.35 8.64 -2.31
N GLU A 72 5.19 7.64 -3.19
CA GLU A 72 3.87 7.13 -3.56
C GLU A 72 3.14 6.55 -2.34
N LEU A 73 3.84 5.80 -1.48
CA LEU A 73 3.27 5.27 -0.23
C LEU A 73 2.90 6.37 0.77
N ASP A 74 3.72 7.41 0.86
CA ASP A 74 3.51 8.54 1.77
C ASP A 74 2.22 9.30 1.41
N MET A 75 1.88 9.43 0.12
CA MET A 75 0.63 10.05 -0.30
C MET A 75 -0.62 9.37 0.31
N TYR A 76 -0.56 8.05 0.55
CA TYR A 76 -1.65 7.32 1.19
C TYR A 76 -1.67 7.50 2.71
N TYR A 77 -0.51 7.61 3.35
CA TYR A 77 -0.42 7.88 4.79
C TYR A 77 -0.82 9.31 5.16
N GLU A 78 -0.59 10.28 4.28
CA GLU A 78 -1.00 11.67 4.52
C GLU A 78 -2.52 11.86 4.54
N VAL A 79 -3.26 11.04 3.81
CA VAL A 79 -4.73 11.07 3.77
C VAL A 79 -5.34 10.59 5.10
N ASP A 80 -4.70 9.65 5.79
CA ASP A 80 -5.26 9.00 6.97
C ASP A 80 -4.94 9.71 8.31
N TRP A 81 -3.82 10.45 8.41
CA TRP A 81 -3.24 10.83 9.71
C TRP A 81 -3.23 12.32 10.06
N GLY A 82 -3.78 13.21 9.22
CA GLY A 82 -3.88 14.65 9.53
C GLY A 82 -2.54 15.35 9.82
N GLU A 83 -2.57 16.49 10.52
CA GLU A 83 -1.37 17.26 10.90
C GLU A 83 -1.11 17.20 12.41
N GLY A 84 0.15 17.01 12.84
CA GLY A 84 0.51 17.05 14.26
C GLY A 84 1.87 16.44 14.64
N LEU A 85 2.23 16.55 15.92
CA LEU A 85 3.49 16.03 16.49
C LEU A 85 3.62 14.50 16.35
N GLU A 86 2.50 13.78 16.37
CA GLU A 86 2.45 12.32 16.23
C GLU A 86 2.87 11.88 14.82
N ARG A 87 2.42 12.60 13.78
CA ARG A 87 2.86 12.39 12.40
C ARG A 87 4.36 12.57 12.26
N THR A 88 4.93 13.62 12.86
CA THR A 88 6.38 13.85 12.79
C THR A 88 7.15 12.70 13.41
N LYS A 89 6.76 12.24 14.60
CA LYS A 89 7.40 11.09 15.27
C LYS A 89 7.28 9.81 14.44
N PHE A 90 6.10 9.56 13.86
CA PHE A 90 5.87 8.42 12.99
C PHE A 90 6.74 8.49 11.72
N MET A 91 6.78 9.63 11.03
CA MET A 91 7.61 9.81 9.83
C MET A 91 9.10 9.70 10.14
N THR A 92 9.56 10.17 11.30
CA THR A 92 10.94 9.94 11.75
C THR A 92 11.22 8.46 11.92
N HIS A 93 10.34 7.71 12.59
CA HIS A 93 10.50 6.27 12.75
C HIS A 93 10.49 5.54 11.39
N LEU A 94 9.53 5.86 10.52
CA LEU A 94 9.40 5.26 9.20
C LEU A 94 10.65 5.51 8.33
N ASN A 95 11.21 6.72 8.37
CA ASN A 95 12.43 7.04 7.62
C ASN A 95 13.67 6.29 8.13
N ASN A 96 13.74 6.00 9.43
CA ASN A 96 14.80 5.15 9.97
C ASN A 96 14.68 3.69 9.47
N GLU A 97 13.47 3.13 9.46
CA GLU A 97 13.22 1.80 8.90
C GLU A 97 13.60 1.73 7.41
N ARG A 98 13.19 2.72 6.62
CA ARG A 98 13.56 2.85 5.20
C ARG A 98 15.08 2.85 4.99
N ARG A 99 15.81 3.53 5.87
CA ARG A 99 17.27 3.55 5.85
C ARG A 99 17.86 2.16 6.12
N TYR A 100 17.33 1.43 7.10
CA TYR A 100 17.79 0.08 7.40
C TYR A 100 17.52 -0.88 6.24
N GLU A 101 16.32 -0.83 5.65
CA GLU A 101 15.95 -1.65 4.49
C GLU A 101 16.84 -1.36 3.28
N PHE A 102 17.13 -0.08 3.03
CA PHE A 102 18.03 0.33 1.96
C PHE A 102 19.40 -0.33 2.11
N ILE A 103 20.03 -0.17 3.27
CA ILE A 103 21.38 -0.69 3.55
C ILE A 103 21.40 -2.23 3.51
N ALA A 104 20.35 -2.88 4.03
CA ALA A 104 20.24 -4.34 4.06
C ALA A 104 20.18 -4.97 2.65
N ARG A 105 19.74 -4.21 1.65
CA ARG A 105 19.54 -4.68 0.26
C ARG A 105 20.56 -4.14 -0.74
N LEU A 106 21.53 -3.36 -0.27
CA LEU A 106 22.74 -3.06 -1.04
C LEU A 106 23.57 -4.32 -1.27
N ASN A 107 24.28 -4.34 -2.39
CA ASN A 107 25.25 -5.36 -2.72
C ASN A 107 26.41 -5.34 -1.73
N ARG A 108 27.02 -6.51 -1.48
CA ARG A 108 28.21 -6.64 -0.62
C ARG A 108 29.39 -5.81 -1.10
N GLU A 109 29.53 -5.59 -2.40
CA GLU A 109 30.61 -4.76 -2.96
C GLU A 109 30.44 -3.27 -2.65
N SER A 110 29.26 -2.86 -2.18
CA SER A 110 28.99 -1.52 -1.65
C SER A 110 29.12 -1.47 -0.11
N ASP A 111 29.79 -2.46 0.50
CA ASP A 111 30.00 -2.54 1.96
C ASP A 111 30.78 -1.35 2.55
N GLU A 112 31.49 -0.55 1.74
CA GLU A 112 32.09 0.71 2.21
C GLU A 112 31.05 1.71 2.77
N VAL A 113 29.78 1.58 2.37
CA VAL A 113 28.67 2.43 2.87
C VAL A 113 28.01 1.85 4.13
N ARG A 114 28.34 0.60 4.53
CA ARG A 114 27.69 -0.08 5.66
C ARG A 114 28.18 0.36 7.04
N GLY A 115 29.38 0.93 7.14
CA GLY A 115 29.93 1.52 8.37
C GLY A 115 30.15 0.52 9.49
#